data_AF-A0A924M1W3-F1
#
_entry.id   AF-A0A924M1W3-F1
#
_cell.length_a   1.000
_cell.length_b   1.000
_cell.length_c   1.000
_cell.angle_alpha   90.00
_cell.angle_beta   90.00
_cell.angle_gamma   90.00
#
_symmetry.space_group_name_H-M   'P 1'
#
loop_
_entity.id
_entity.type
_entity.pdbx_description
1 polymer ?
#
loop_
_entity_poly.entity_id
_entity_poly.type
_entity_poly.pdbx_seq_one_letter_code
_entity_poly.pdbx_strand_id
1 'polypeptide(L)'
;MPLPTLQELLELPAYAYAEVLSGTSALEQPVSWVHVSEVLDAARFLSGGELLLSTGVELARVNAQEQREFLESIGAAGAVGLVLELVQSFQDVPQVLLERASQLEFPLLVFRSEVRFAELTRAAHERILKPSPVLSAQATLEQVLDALIETGRADALVEQHLGPLLHLGKRPRKVLLETLETMLTSRFNMSETARRLGIRRQTIYYRLEQLRGFLGDDFDTLERQVILLLALELLKRETPAL
;
A
#
# COMPACT_ATOMS: atom_id res chain seq x y z
N MET A 1 -0.35 -2.08 9.99
CA MET A 1 -0.08 -3.34 9.26
C MET A 1 1.10 -4.02 9.93
N PRO A 2 1.12 -5.36 10.07
CA PRO A 2 2.33 -6.03 10.52
C PRO A 2 3.41 -5.91 9.43
N LEU A 3 4.61 -5.51 9.84
CA LEU A 3 5.81 -5.55 9.01
C LEU A 3 6.13 -7.01 8.63
N PRO A 4 6.78 -7.26 7.49
CA PRO A 4 7.20 -8.62 7.17
C PRO A 4 8.19 -9.14 8.19
N THR A 5 8.17 -10.44 8.47
CA THR A 5 9.19 -11.07 9.31
C THR A 5 10.48 -11.28 8.51
N LEU A 6 11.61 -11.52 9.22
CA LEU A 6 12.86 -11.86 8.55
C LEU A 6 12.71 -13.16 7.76
N GLN A 7 11.98 -14.13 8.28
CA GLN A 7 11.61 -15.37 7.58
C GLN A 7 10.90 -15.07 6.24
N GLU A 8 9.91 -14.19 6.23
CA GLU A 8 9.21 -13.81 4.99
C GLU A 8 10.11 -13.08 3.98
N LEU A 9 11.14 -12.35 4.43
CA LEU A 9 12.13 -11.77 3.51
C LEU A 9 13.03 -12.84 2.90
N LEU A 10 13.40 -13.87 3.66
CA LEU A 10 14.24 -14.98 3.16
C LEU A 10 13.54 -15.84 2.11
N GLU A 11 12.22 -15.85 2.10
CA GLU A 11 11.41 -16.51 1.07
C GLU A 11 11.38 -15.75 -0.27
N LEU A 12 11.83 -14.49 -0.30
CA LEU A 12 11.88 -13.71 -1.54
C LEU A 12 12.97 -14.26 -2.48
N PRO A 13 12.74 -14.28 -3.81
CA PRO A 13 13.73 -14.80 -4.77
C PRO A 13 15.11 -14.15 -4.68
N ALA A 14 15.19 -12.87 -4.28
CA ALA A 14 16.45 -12.15 -4.11
C ALA A 14 17.31 -12.73 -2.97
N TYR A 15 16.69 -13.38 -1.97
CA TYR A 15 17.35 -13.96 -0.81
C TYR A 15 17.54 -15.48 -0.91
N ALA A 16 17.24 -16.11 -2.06
CA ALA A 16 17.23 -17.56 -2.22
C ALA A 16 18.57 -18.26 -1.90
N TYR A 17 19.68 -17.51 -1.94
CA TYR A 17 21.02 -18.02 -1.64
C TYR A 17 21.58 -17.53 -0.28
N ALA A 18 20.75 -16.89 0.54
CA ALA A 18 21.13 -16.52 1.90
C ALA A 18 21.22 -17.79 2.77
N GLU A 19 22.34 -17.97 3.44
CA GLU A 19 22.52 -19.03 4.44
C GLU A 19 22.40 -18.44 5.84
N VAL A 20 21.49 -18.96 6.66
CA VAL A 20 21.35 -18.56 8.06
C VAL A 20 22.32 -19.39 8.91
N LEU A 21 23.31 -18.74 9.52
CA LEU A 21 24.34 -19.41 10.33
C LEU A 21 24.01 -19.44 11.83
N SER A 22 23.20 -18.48 12.32
CA SER A 22 22.76 -18.40 13.72
C SER A 22 21.41 -17.70 13.85
N GLY A 23 20.82 -17.70 15.05
CA GLY A 23 19.63 -16.92 15.37
C GLY A 23 18.33 -17.38 14.70
N THR A 24 18.22 -18.67 14.37
CA THR A 24 17.01 -19.22 13.72
C THR A 24 15.73 -19.04 14.55
N SER A 25 15.84 -18.93 15.89
CA SER A 25 14.72 -18.63 16.79
C SER A 25 14.15 -17.21 16.62
N ALA A 26 14.94 -16.29 16.06
CA ALA A 26 14.59 -14.88 15.91
C ALA A 26 14.11 -14.50 14.49
N LEU A 27 13.93 -15.46 13.57
CA LEU A 27 13.51 -15.17 12.19
C LEU A 27 12.07 -14.62 12.09
N GLU A 28 11.25 -14.81 13.12
CA GLU A 28 9.90 -14.24 13.19
C GLU A 28 9.88 -12.77 13.62
N GLN A 29 11.04 -12.16 13.89
CA GLN A 29 11.10 -10.74 14.21
C GLN A 29 10.70 -9.88 13.00
N PRO A 30 9.89 -8.83 13.20
CA PRO A 30 9.48 -7.92 12.13
C PRO A 30 10.66 -7.08 11.64
N VAL A 31 10.82 -7.00 10.32
CA VAL A 31 11.83 -6.18 9.65
C VAL A 31 11.20 -4.85 9.23
N SER A 32 11.67 -3.76 9.83
CA SER A 32 11.21 -2.40 9.52
C SER A 32 11.92 -1.84 8.28
N TRP A 33 13.17 -2.24 8.07
CA TRP A 33 14.00 -1.75 6.97
C TRP A 33 15.17 -2.69 6.67
N VAL A 34 15.70 -2.60 5.45
CA VAL A 34 16.96 -3.24 5.07
C VAL A 34 17.95 -2.16 4.64
N HIS A 35 19.15 -2.18 5.21
CA HIS A 35 20.13 -1.12 5.04
C HIS A 35 21.53 -1.68 4.76
N VAL A 36 22.25 -1.06 3.83
CA VAL A 36 23.66 -1.39 3.56
C VAL A 36 24.55 -0.49 4.41
N SER A 37 25.42 -1.07 5.22
CA SER A 37 26.36 -0.32 6.07
C SER A 37 27.73 -0.98 6.10
N GLU A 38 28.78 -0.15 6.04
CA GLU A 38 30.19 -0.56 6.23
C GLU A 38 30.84 0.18 7.41
N VAL A 39 30.03 0.78 8.27
CA VAL A 39 30.49 1.60 9.39
C VAL A 39 30.47 0.76 10.68
N LEU A 40 31.61 0.65 11.37
CA LEU A 40 31.71 -0.10 12.64
C LEU A 40 30.92 0.53 13.79
N ASP A 41 30.57 1.81 13.69
CA ASP A 41 29.72 2.52 14.64
C ASP A 41 28.26 2.64 14.12
N ALA A 42 27.81 1.66 13.31
CA ALA A 42 26.48 1.67 12.69
C ALA A 42 25.34 1.78 13.71
N ALA A 43 25.53 1.25 14.92
CA ALA A 43 24.53 1.22 15.99
C ALA A 43 23.91 2.60 16.28
N ARG A 44 24.66 3.69 16.13
CA ARG A 44 24.17 5.06 16.40
C ARG A 44 23.18 5.59 15.38
N PHE A 45 23.07 4.94 14.23
CA PHE A 45 22.16 5.33 13.15
C PHE A 45 20.93 4.44 13.06
N LEU A 46 20.82 3.43 13.93
CA LEU A 46 19.70 2.49 13.97
C LEU A 46 18.57 3.04 14.85
N SER A 47 17.34 2.72 14.45
CA SER A 47 16.10 3.00 15.17
C SER A 47 15.41 1.73 15.66
N GLY A 48 15.92 0.55 15.30
CA GLY A 48 15.37 -0.76 15.63
C GLY A 48 14.55 -1.36 14.49
N GLY A 49 14.63 -2.69 14.35
CA GLY A 49 13.94 -3.45 13.30
C GLY A 49 14.73 -3.57 11.99
N GLU A 50 15.95 -3.02 11.90
CA GLU A 50 16.73 -3.05 10.65
C GLU A 50 17.53 -4.33 10.47
N LEU A 51 17.49 -4.88 9.25
CA LEU A 51 18.43 -5.89 8.79
C LEU A 51 19.62 -5.20 8.10
N LEU A 52 20.83 -5.42 8.62
CA LEU A 52 22.04 -4.82 8.05
C LEU A 52 22.67 -5.72 7.00
N LEU A 53 23.08 -5.13 5.88
CA LEU A 53 23.87 -5.76 4.82
C LEU A 53 25.28 -5.15 4.83
N SER A 54 26.31 -5.99 4.80
CA SER A 54 27.71 -5.55 4.76
C SER A 54 28.57 -6.53 3.95
N THR A 55 29.56 -6.00 3.26
CA THR A 55 30.66 -6.77 2.64
C THR A 55 31.76 -7.14 3.65
N GLY A 56 31.64 -6.65 4.90
CA GLY A 56 32.54 -6.94 6.00
C GLY A 56 33.93 -6.30 5.86
N VAL A 57 34.15 -5.35 4.94
CA VAL A 57 35.47 -4.78 4.67
C VAL A 57 36.10 -4.17 5.92
N GLU A 58 35.37 -3.30 6.63
CA GLU A 58 35.90 -2.68 7.84
C GLU A 58 35.94 -3.66 9.01
N LEU A 59 35.01 -4.62 9.05
CA LEU A 59 34.97 -5.67 10.08
C LEU A 59 36.16 -6.64 9.96
N ALA A 60 36.66 -6.87 8.76
CA ALA A 60 37.83 -7.72 8.49
C ALA A 60 39.16 -7.05 8.91
N ARG A 61 39.18 -5.73 9.06
CA ARG A 61 40.39 -4.96 9.42
C ARG A 61 40.62 -4.83 10.92
N VAL A 62 39.60 -5.09 11.71
CA VAL A 62 39.63 -4.97 13.16
C VAL A 62 39.88 -6.32 13.83
N ASN A 63 40.30 -6.28 15.09
CA ASN A 63 40.62 -7.50 15.83
C ASN A 63 39.34 -8.23 16.31
N ALA A 64 39.50 -9.46 16.79
CA ALA A 64 38.37 -10.30 17.21
C ALA A 64 37.53 -9.68 18.35
N GLN A 65 38.10 -8.85 19.22
CA GLN A 65 37.35 -8.16 20.27
C GLN A 65 36.45 -7.08 19.67
N GLU A 66 36.99 -6.26 18.77
CA GLU A 66 36.23 -5.21 18.08
C GLU A 66 35.11 -5.80 17.21
N GLN A 67 35.33 -6.97 16.59
CA GLN A 67 34.28 -7.69 15.85
C GLN A 67 33.11 -8.11 16.76
N ARG A 68 33.40 -8.59 17.97
CA ARG A 68 32.36 -8.92 18.96
C ARG A 68 31.60 -7.68 19.38
N GLU A 69 32.31 -6.61 19.71
CA GLU A 69 31.73 -5.34 20.15
C GLU A 69 30.82 -4.74 19.08
N PHE A 70 31.21 -4.83 17.80
CA PHE A 70 30.35 -4.43 16.68
C PHE A 70 29.01 -5.18 16.69
N LEU A 71 29.04 -6.52 16.71
CA LEU A 71 27.84 -7.35 16.68
C LEU A 71 26.93 -7.08 17.89
N GLU A 72 27.53 -6.96 19.08
CA GLU A 72 26.82 -6.61 20.31
C GLU A 72 26.16 -5.23 20.21
N SER A 73 26.87 -4.25 19.64
CA SER A 73 26.37 -2.87 19.54
C SER A 73 25.16 -2.75 18.62
N ILE A 74 25.16 -3.42 17.45
CA ILE A 74 24.03 -3.38 16.51
C ILE A 74 22.83 -4.16 17.05
N GLY A 75 23.08 -5.30 17.72
CA GLY A 75 22.03 -6.07 18.39
C GLY A 75 21.38 -5.28 19.53
N ALA A 76 22.18 -4.61 20.36
CA ALA A 76 21.69 -3.75 21.44
C ALA A 76 20.91 -2.53 20.92
N ALA A 77 21.25 -2.03 19.72
CA ALA A 77 20.51 -0.96 19.04
C ALA A 77 19.23 -1.45 18.35
N GLY A 78 18.91 -2.75 18.41
CA GLY A 78 17.68 -3.32 17.90
C GLY A 78 17.71 -3.76 16.44
N ALA A 79 18.90 -3.93 15.86
CA ALA A 79 19.00 -4.64 14.58
C ALA A 79 18.41 -6.04 14.70
N VAL A 80 17.74 -6.51 13.66
CA VAL A 80 17.10 -7.85 13.62
C VAL A 80 17.98 -8.90 12.95
N GLY A 81 19.13 -8.48 12.41
CA GLY A 81 20.13 -9.39 11.88
C GLY A 81 21.27 -8.67 11.14
N LEU A 82 22.30 -9.44 10.83
CA LEU A 82 23.43 -9.02 10.00
C LEU A 82 23.59 -10.00 8.83
N VAL A 83 23.71 -9.48 7.63
CA VAL A 83 24.01 -10.21 6.40
C VAL A 83 25.42 -9.86 5.94
N LEU A 84 26.27 -10.86 5.78
CA LEU A 84 27.64 -10.69 5.27
C LEU A 84 27.81 -11.31 3.88
N GLU A 85 28.38 -10.55 2.95
CA GLU A 85 28.86 -11.10 1.68
C GLU A 85 30.30 -11.63 1.83
N LEU A 86 30.48 -12.93 1.63
CA LEU A 86 31.76 -13.64 1.82
C LEU A 86 32.50 -13.83 0.48
N VAL A 87 32.82 -12.73 -0.20
CA VAL A 87 33.51 -12.78 -1.50
C VAL A 87 34.91 -12.16 -1.43
N GLN A 88 35.01 -10.90 -1.00
CA GLN A 88 36.28 -10.16 -1.08
C GLN A 88 37.00 -10.07 0.27
N SER A 89 36.28 -9.73 1.34
CA SER A 89 36.87 -9.41 2.64
C SER A 89 36.94 -10.61 3.58
N PHE A 90 35.95 -11.49 3.51
CA PHE A 90 35.89 -12.75 4.22
C PHE A 90 35.67 -13.88 3.22
N GLN A 91 36.49 -14.93 3.28
CA GLN A 91 36.22 -16.19 2.56
C GLN A 91 35.38 -17.15 3.40
N ASP A 92 35.42 -16.98 4.72
CA ASP A 92 34.55 -17.65 5.67
C ASP A 92 34.29 -16.69 6.85
N VAL A 93 33.19 -16.94 7.58
CA VAL A 93 32.85 -16.10 8.73
C VAL A 93 33.88 -16.29 9.85
N PRO A 94 34.42 -15.22 10.43
CA PRO A 94 35.24 -15.32 11.63
C PRO A 94 34.50 -16.09 12.74
N GLN A 95 35.11 -17.15 13.28
CA GLN A 95 34.48 -17.98 14.33
C GLN A 95 33.98 -17.16 15.51
N VAL A 96 34.70 -16.10 15.86
CA VAL A 96 34.32 -15.18 16.93
C VAL A 96 32.94 -14.52 16.70
N LEU A 97 32.62 -14.12 15.47
CA LEU A 97 31.32 -13.53 15.13
C LEU A 97 30.23 -14.59 15.19
N LEU A 98 30.50 -15.78 14.65
CA LEU A 98 29.54 -16.89 14.65
C LEU A 98 29.19 -17.36 16.06
N GLU A 99 30.21 -17.58 16.90
CA GLU A 99 30.04 -17.95 18.31
C GLU A 99 29.24 -16.90 19.05
N ARG A 100 29.56 -15.61 18.84
CA ARG A 100 28.87 -14.54 19.55
C ARG A 100 27.43 -14.35 19.07
N ALA A 101 27.18 -14.42 17.77
CA ALA A 101 25.84 -14.37 17.20
C ALA A 101 24.98 -15.52 17.72
N SER A 102 25.55 -16.73 17.81
CA SER A 102 24.89 -17.90 18.36
C SER A 102 24.53 -17.74 19.83
N GLN A 103 25.43 -17.19 20.65
CA GLN A 103 25.15 -16.92 22.08
C GLN A 103 24.05 -15.88 22.29
N LEU A 104 23.93 -14.91 21.40
CA LEU A 104 22.93 -13.84 21.46
C LEU A 104 21.60 -14.25 20.79
N GLU A 105 21.53 -15.44 20.19
CA GLU A 105 20.47 -15.82 19.25
C GLU A 105 20.23 -14.77 18.15
N PHE A 106 21.27 -14.05 17.76
CA PHE A 106 21.20 -12.99 16.77
C PHE A 106 21.31 -13.57 15.36
N PRO A 107 20.38 -13.25 14.43
CA PRO A 107 20.45 -13.73 13.06
C PRO A 107 21.71 -13.24 12.35
N LEU A 108 22.61 -14.17 12.04
CA LEU A 108 23.77 -13.95 11.17
C LEU A 108 23.56 -14.74 9.89
N LEU A 109 23.49 -14.02 8.78
CA LEU A 109 23.25 -14.58 7.46
C LEU A 109 24.43 -14.30 6.55
N VAL A 110 24.65 -15.17 5.58
CA VAL A 110 25.74 -15.00 4.63
C VAL A 110 25.33 -15.27 3.20
N PHE A 111 25.99 -14.58 2.28
CA PHE A 111 26.03 -14.93 0.87
C PHE A 111 27.44 -15.38 0.53
N ARG A 112 27.58 -16.59 -0.02
CA ARG A 112 28.89 -17.16 -0.45
C ARG A 112 29.26 -16.82 -1.90
N SER A 113 28.46 -16.01 -2.54
CA SER A 113 28.65 -15.51 -3.90
C SER A 113 28.30 -14.04 -3.95
N GLU A 114 28.82 -13.33 -4.95
CA GLU A 114 28.53 -11.91 -5.16
C GLU A 114 27.01 -11.69 -5.26
N VAL A 115 26.51 -10.76 -4.43
CA VAL A 115 25.10 -10.42 -4.39
C VAL A 115 24.93 -8.92 -4.59
N ARG A 116 23.96 -8.57 -5.42
CA ARG A 116 23.66 -7.17 -5.68
C ARG A 116 22.81 -6.66 -4.52
N PHE A 117 23.41 -5.99 -3.54
CA PHE A 117 22.68 -5.40 -2.42
C PHE A 117 21.54 -4.46 -2.86
N ALA A 118 21.64 -3.84 -4.04
CA ALA A 118 20.55 -3.08 -4.65
C ALA A 118 19.30 -3.95 -4.94
N GLU A 119 19.49 -5.22 -5.33
CA GLU A 119 18.39 -6.16 -5.57
C GLU A 119 17.77 -6.65 -4.27
N LEU A 120 18.59 -6.95 -3.24
CA LEU A 120 18.12 -7.32 -1.90
C LEU A 120 17.28 -6.19 -1.28
N THR A 121 17.84 -4.98 -1.24
CA THR A 121 17.16 -3.81 -0.67
C THR A 121 15.87 -3.49 -1.41
N ARG A 122 15.87 -3.49 -2.76
CA ARG A 122 14.64 -3.30 -3.55
C ARG A 122 13.57 -4.33 -3.21
N ALA A 123 13.91 -5.62 -3.22
CA ALA A 123 12.95 -6.68 -2.95
C ALA A 123 12.34 -6.58 -1.54
N ALA A 124 13.18 -6.30 -0.54
CA ALA A 124 12.72 -6.12 0.83
C ALA A 124 11.87 -4.86 1.00
N HIS A 125 12.31 -3.71 0.47
CA HIS A 125 11.54 -2.46 0.54
C HIS A 125 10.20 -2.59 -0.18
N GLU A 126 10.13 -3.27 -1.33
CA GLU A 126 8.86 -3.57 -1.99
C GLU A 126 7.94 -4.42 -1.10
N ARG A 127 8.47 -5.38 -0.34
CA ARG A 127 7.69 -6.20 0.59
C ARG A 127 7.25 -5.44 1.85
N ILE A 128 8.08 -4.52 2.35
CA ILE A 128 7.81 -3.67 3.51
C ILE A 128 6.79 -2.57 3.17
N LEU A 129 6.98 -1.90 2.03
CA LEU A 129 6.17 -0.76 1.59
C LEU A 129 4.91 -1.18 0.83
N LYS A 130 4.74 -2.47 0.51
CA LYS A 130 3.52 -2.99 -0.10
C LYS A 130 2.33 -2.56 0.77
N PRO A 131 1.42 -1.70 0.28
CA PRO A 131 0.21 -1.43 1.01
C PRO A 131 -0.52 -2.75 1.21
N SER A 132 -1.13 -2.96 2.38
CA SER A 132 -2.08 -4.07 2.58
C SER A 132 -3.05 -4.05 1.42
N PRO A 133 -3.65 -5.19 1.06
CA PRO A 133 -4.81 -5.18 0.18
C PRO A 133 -5.93 -4.42 0.89
N VAL A 134 -5.89 -3.09 0.83
CA VAL A 134 -7.07 -2.25 0.95
C VAL A 134 -7.93 -2.76 -0.19
N LEU A 135 -9.16 -3.19 0.13
CA LEU A 135 -10.17 -3.44 -0.90
C LEU A 135 -10.05 -2.33 -1.93
N SER A 136 -9.95 -2.68 -3.21
CA SER A 136 -9.92 -1.64 -4.24
C SER A 136 -11.10 -0.69 -3.98
N ALA A 137 -10.98 0.59 -4.33
CA ALA A 137 -12.09 1.53 -4.15
C ALA A 137 -13.39 0.99 -4.78
N GLN A 138 -13.26 0.22 -5.87
CA GLN A 138 -14.34 -0.52 -6.50
C GLN A 138 -14.92 -1.63 -5.60
N ALA A 139 -14.09 -2.53 -5.04
CA ALA A 139 -14.56 -3.59 -4.16
C ALA A 139 -15.21 -3.03 -2.88
N THR A 140 -14.70 -1.91 -2.36
CA THR A 140 -15.32 -1.21 -1.22
C THR A 140 -16.69 -0.64 -1.59
N LEU A 141 -16.81 -0.01 -2.76
CA LEU A 141 -18.09 0.52 -3.25
C LEU A 141 -19.12 -0.61 -3.44
N GLU A 142 -18.72 -1.74 -4.02
CA GLU A 142 -19.59 -2.91 -4.17
C GLU A 142 -20.14 -3.39 -2.82
N GLN A 143 -19.28 -3.51 -1.80
CA GLN A 143 -19.72 -3.88 -0.45
C GLN A 143 -20.70 -2.88 0.17
N VAL A 144 -20.49 -1.58 -0.03
CA VAL A 144 -21.41 -0.54 0.46
C VAL A 144 -22.77 -0.65 -0.22
N LEU A 145 -22.79 -0.85 -1.55
CA LEU A 145 -24.03 -1.03 -2.31
C LEU A 145 -24.78 -2.30 -1.88
N ASP A 146 -24.06 -3.41 -1.73
CA ASP A 146 -24.65 -4.69 -1.31
C ASP A 146 -25.21 -4.59 0.11
N ALA A 147 -24.51 -3.94 1.04
CA ALA A 147 -25.01 -3.70 2.39
C ALA A 147 -26.28 -2.83 2.41
N LEU A 148 -26.40 -1.84 1.51
CA LEU A 148 -27.61 -1.03 1.39
C LEU A 148 -28.80 -1.84 0.84
N ILE A 149 -28.54 -2.77 -0.08
CA ILE A 149 -29.55 -3.69 -0.63
C ILE A 149 -30.01 -4.68 0.45
N GLU A 150 -29.06 -5.35 1.11
CA GLU A 150 -29.33 -6.35 2.16
C GLU A 150 -30.10 -5.77 3.34
N THR A 151 -29.82 -4.52 3.70
CA THR A 151 -30.53 -3.82 4.78
C THR A 151 -31.88 -3.24 4.35
N GLY A 152 -32.27 -3.38 3.08
CA GLY A 152 -33.51 -2.82 2.53
C GLY A 152 -33.53 -1.28 2.48
N ARG A 153 -32.36 -0.65 2.46
CA ARG A 153 -32.19 0.82 2.46
C ARG A 153 -31.97 1.39 1.05
N ALA A 154 -31.74 0.54 0.05
CA ALA A 154 -31.48 0.94 -1.32
C ALA A 154 -32.62 1.77 -1.93
N ASP A 155 -33.84 1.22 -2.02
CA ASP A 155 -35.01 1.88 -2.60
C ASP A 155 -35.30 3.23 -1.93
N ALA A 156 -35.20 3.27 -0.59
CA ALA A 156 -35.42 4.49 0.18
C ALA A 156 -34.38 5.57 -0.15
N LEU A 157 -33.11 5.21 -0.33
CA LEU A 157 -32.06 6.15 -0.73
C LEU A 157 -32.30 6.68 -2.15
N VAL A 158 -32.64 5.80 -3.09
CA VAL A 158 -32.95 6.15 -4.47
C VAL A 158 -34.14 7.11 -4.53
N GLU A 159 -35.24 6.78 -3.85
CA GLU A 159 -36.44 7.61 -3.84
C GLU A 159 -36.19 8.96 -3.15
N GLN A 160 -35.50 8.98 -2.00
CA GLN A 160 -35.20 10.20 -1.27
C GLN A 160 -34.36 11.20 -2.07
N HIS A 161 -33.40 10.70 -2.88
CA HIS A 161 -32.41 11.57 -3.54
C HIS A 161 -32.61 11.73 -5.04
N LEU A 162 -33.25 10.78 -5.73
CA LEU A 162 -33.53 10.83 -7.17
C LEU A 162 -35.03 10.83 -7.48
N GLY A 163 -35.91 10.60 -6.49
CA GLY A 163 -37.37 10.59 -6.65
C GLY A 163 -37.93 11.74 -7.48
N PRO A 164 -37.56 13.02 -7.21
CA PRO A 164 -38.01 14.16 -8.02
C PRO A 164 -37.72 14.03 -9.52
N LEU A 165 -36.62 13.37 -9.91
CA LEU A 165 -36.30 13.08 -11.31
C LEU A 165 -37.01 11.83 -11.83
N LEU A 166 -37.18 10.81 -10.99
CA LEU A 166 -37.82 9.53 -11.36
C LEU A 166 -39.30 9.68 -11.71
N HIS A 167 -39.97 10.64 -11.06
CA HIS A 167 -41.37 11.00 -11.29
C HIS A 167 -41.61 11.85 -12.55
N LEU A 168 -40.54 12.28 -13.25
CA LEU A 168 -40.67 13.01 -14.51
C LEU A 168 -41.14 12.10 -15.65
N GLY A 169 -41.67 12.73 -16.71
CA GLY A 169 -41.94 12.05 -17.97
C GLY A 169 -40.68 11.34 -18.52
N LYS A 170 -40.89 10.23 -19.25
CA LYS A 170 -39.82 9.32 -19.72
C LYS A 170 -38.62 10.03 -20.36
N ARG A 171 -38.89 11.00 -21.24
CA ARG A 171 -37.84 11.71 -21.99
C ARG A 171 -37.06 12.71 -21.10
N PRO A 172 -37.70 13.64 -20.37
CA PRO A 172 -37.00 14.49 -19.40
C PRO A 172 -36.19 13.70 -18.36
N ARG A 173 -36.77 12.63 -17.80
CA ARG A 173 -36.10 11.76 -16.82
C ARG A 173 -34.78 11.21 -17.36
N LYS A 174 -34.82 10.53 -18.51
CA LYS A 174 -33.62 9.95 -19.13
C LYS A 174 -32.55 11.02 -19.38
N VAL A 175 -32.95 12.15 -19.95
CA VAL A 175 -32.02 13.26 -20.27
C VAL A 175 -31.34 13.83 -19.02
N LEU A 176 -32.10 14.05 -17.93
CA LEU A 176 -31.55 14.65 -16.71
C LEU A 176 -30.69 13.65 -15.91
N LEU A 177 -31.08 12.37 -15.85
CA LEU A 177 -30.26 11.33 -15.21
C LEU A 177 -28.93 11.12 -15.95
N GLU A 178 -28.95 11.03 -17.28
CA GLU A 178 -27.73 10.93 -18.11
C GLU A 178 -26.83 12.16 -17.92
N THR A 179 -27.44 13.34 -17.78
CA THR A 179 -26.70 14.58 -17.53
C THR A 179 -26.06 14.57 -16.14
N LEU A 180 -26.80 14.19 -15.11
CA LEU A 180 -26.31 14.11 -13.73
C LEU A 180 -25.15 13.13 -13.60
N GLU A 181 -25.29 11.92 -14.17
CA GLU A 181 -24.24 10.92 -14.19
C GLU A 181 -22.97 11.44 -14.88
N THR A 182 -23.13 12.08 -16.05
CA THR A 182 -21.99 12.64 -16.78
C THR A 182 -21.31 13.78 -16.01
N MET A 183 -22.08 14.58 -15.27
CA MET A 183 -21.53 15.63 -14.41
C MET A 183 -20.72 15.06 -13.25
N LEU A 184 -21.23 14.04 -12.55
CA LEU A 184 -20.54 13.37 -11.45
C LEU A 184 -19.24 12.72 -11.91
N THR A 185 -19.28 11.95 -13.01
CA THR A 185 -18.09 11.29 -13.59
C THR A 185 -17.06 12.28 -14.13
N SER A 186 -17.49 13.47 -14.54
CA SER A 186 -16.62 14.56 -15.01
C SER A 186 -16.21 15.54 -13.91
N ARG A 187 -16.48 15.23 -12.62
CA ARG A 187 -16.20 16.09 -11.46
C ARG A 187 -16.73 17.52 -11.62
N PHE A 188 -17.95 17.64 -12.16
CA PHE A 188 -18.61 18.92 -12.44
C PHE A 188 -17.82 19.85 -13.38
N ASN A 189 -16.95 19.32 -14.24
CA ASN A 189 -16.34 20.08 -15.32
C ASN A 189 -17.34 20.25 -16.48
N MET A 190 -18.02 21.41 -16.54
CA MET A 190 -19.07 21.68 -17.54
C MET A 190 -18.61 21.58 -19.00
N SER A 191 -17.33 21.88 -19.26
CA SER A 191 -16.76 21.77 -20.61
C SER A 191 -16.60 20.30 -21.01
N GLU A 192 -16.14 19.47 -20.09
CA GLU A 192 -16.02 18.03 -20.28
C GLU A 192 -17.39 17.37 -20.39
N THR A 193 -18.33 17.73 -19.51
CA THR A 193 -19.71 17.23 -19.54
C THR A 193 -20.38 17.54 -20.89
N ALA A 194 -20.26 18.78 -21.37
CA ALA A 194 -20.80 19.18 -22.68
C ALA A 194 -20.21 18.34 -23.83
N ARG A 195 -18.89 18.12 -23.79
CA ARG A 195 -18.17 17.31 -24.78
C ARG A 195 -18.65 15.86 -24.79
N ARG A 196 -18.74 15.22 -23.62
CA ARG A 196 -19.17 13.83 -23.47
C ARG A 196 -20.62 13.60 -23.89
N LEU A 197 -21.51 14.55 -23.58
CA LEU A 197 -22.91 14.50 -23.98
C LEU A 197 -23.15 14.96 -25.43
N GLY A 198 -22.14 15.44 -26.14
CA GLY A 198 -22.28 15.93 -27.52
C GLY A 198 -23.20 17.15 -27.65
N ILE A 199 -23.29 17.99 -26.62
CA ILE A 199 -24.20 19.16 -26.58
C ILE A 199 -23.45 20.47 -26.32
N ARG A 200 -24.12 21.59 -26.57
CA ARG A 200 -23.56 22.92 -26.33
C ARG A 200 -23.50 23.20 -24.83
N ARG A 201 -22.48 23.95 -24.39
CA ARG A 201 -22.32 24.36 -22.97
C ARG A 201 -23.58 25.04 -22.40
N GLN A 202 -24.25 25.88 -23.20
CA GLN A 202 -25.49 26.54 -22.76
C GLN A 202 -26.60 25.55 -22.38
N THR A 203 -26.67 24.41 -23.08
CA THR A 203 -27.62 23.34 -22.76
C THR A 203 -27.27 22.66 -21.43
N ILE A 204 -25.98 22.53 -21.10
CA ILE A 204 -25.55 22.03 -19.78
C ILE A 204 -25.98 22.98 -18.68
N TYR A 205 -25.74 24.28 -18.82
CA TYR A 205 -26.17 25.26 -17.80
C TYR A 205 -27.68 25.23 -17.60
N TYR A 206 -28.47 25.12 -18.66
CA TYR A 206 -29.91 24.97 -18.53
C TYR A 206 -30.30 23.69 -17.76
N ARG A 207 -29.71 22.55 -18.09
CA ARG A 207 -29.98 21.28 -17.38
C ARG A 207 -29.48 21.30 -15.94
N LEU A 208 -28.37 21.98 -15.68
CA LEU A 208 -27.85 22.22 -14.33
C LEU A 208 -28.86 22.98 -13.47
N GLU A 209 -29.46 24.05 -14.00
CA GLU A 209 -30.53 24.78 -13.31
C GLU A 209 -31.76 23.91 -13.06
N GLN A 210 -32.12 23.04 -14.02
CA GLN A 210 -33.20 22.07 -13.81
C GLN A 210 -32.85 21.07 -12.69
N LEU A 211 -31.63 20.54 -12.69
CA LEU A 211 -31.16 19.62 -11.66
C LEU A 211 -31.16 20.30 -10.29
N ARG A 212 -30.70 21.56 -10.16
CA ARG A 212 -30.82 22.35 -8.92
C ARG A 212 -32.28 22.46 -8.48
N GLY A 213 -33.17 22.81 -9.41
CA GLY A 213 -34.61 22.95 -9.11
C GLY A 213 -35.27 21.65 -8.62
N PHE A 214 -34.84 20.49 -9.11
CA PHE A 214 -35.40 19.19 -8.69
C PHE A 214 -34.70 18.56 -7.49
N LEU A 215 -33.38 18.74 -7.35
CA LEU A 215 -32.56 18.05 -6.35
C LEU A 215 -32.19 18.94 -5.15
N GLY A 216 -32.41 20.24 -5.23
CA GLY A 216 -32.02 21.23 -4.23
C GLY A 216 -30.70 21.92 -4.55
N ASP A 217 -30.49 23.07 -3.92
CA ASP A 217 -29.33 23.93 -4.15
C ASP A 217 -28.01 23.31 -3.63
N ASP A 218 -28.09 22.33 -2.73
CA ASP A 218 -26.95 21.63 -2.15
C ASP A 218 -26.46 20.45 -3.01
N PHE A 219 -27.08 20.19 -4.16
CA PHE A 219 -26.78 19.00 -4.98
C PHE A 219 -25.34 18.96 -5.55
N ASP A 220 -24.65 20.11 -5.60
CA ASP A 220 -23.25 20.22 -6.02
C ASP A 220 -22.24 20.20 -4.85
N THR A 221 -22.69 20.01 -3.60
CA THR A 221 -21.80 19.74 -2.46
C THR A 221 -21.17 18.35 -2.55
N LEU A 222 -20.00 18.14 -1.95
CA LEU A 222 -19.27 16.86 -2.03
C LEU A 222 -20.09 15.71 -1.43
N GLU A 223 -20.68 15.94 -0.25
CA GLU A 223 -21.51 14.97 0.46
C GLU A 223 -22.72 14.56 -0.39
N ARG A 224 -23.38 15.54 -1.01
CA ARG A 224 -24.55 15.28 -1.84
C ARG A 224 -24.19 14.60 -3.16
N GLN A 225 -23.04 14.95 -3.77
CA GLN A 225 -22.52 14.25 -4.94
C GLN A 225 -22.23 12.77 -4.68
N VAL A 226 -21.64 12.43 -3.52
CA VAL A 226 -21.41 11.03 -3.13
C VAL A 226 -22.72 10.27 -2.99
N ILE A 227 -23.72 10.86 -2.32
CA ILE A 227 -25.03 10.25 -2.16
C ILE A 227 -25.74 10.05 -3.50
N LEU A 228 -25.71 11.05 -4.39
CA LEU A 228 -26.30 10.96 -5.72
C LEU A 228 -25.60 9.90 -6.59
N LEU A 229 -24.28 9.74 -6.45
CA LEU A 229 -23.54 8.67 -7.12
C LEU A 229 -24.00 7.30 -6.63
N LEU A 230 -24.12 7.10 -5.31
CA LEU A 230 -24.62 5.85 -4.73
C LEU A 230 -26.05 5.54 -5.20
N ALA A 231 -26.94 6.54 -5.19
CA ALA A 231 -28.31 6.39 -5.65
C ALA A 231 -28.39 6.04 -7.15
N LEU A 232 -27.54 6.63 -8.00
CA LEU A 232 -27.48 6.28 -9.43
C LEU A 232 -26.97 4.85 -9.65
N GLU A 233 -25.96 4.42 -8.91
CA GLU A 233 -25.43 3.06 -9.02
C GLU A 233 -26.45 2.01 -8.55
N LEU A 234 -27.22 2.29 -7.50
CA LEU A 234 -28.35 1.44 -7.08
C LEU A 234 -29.45 1.39 -8.15
N LEU A 235 -29.86 2.55 -8.69
CA LEU A 235 -30.89 2.64 -9.72
C LEU A 235 -30.53 1.82 -10.98
N LYS A 236 -29.26 1.83 -11.40
CA LYS A 236 -28.79 1.04 -12.55
C LYS A 236 -28.86 -0.46 -12.31
N ARG A 237 -28.64 -0.91 -11.06
CA ARG A 237 -28.73 -2.32 -10.67
C ARG A 237 -30.18 -2.82 -10.71
N GLU A 238 -31.14 -1.96 -10.36
CA GLU A 238 -32.58 -2.26 -10.48
C GLU A 238 -33.11 -2.17 -11.91
N THR A 239 -32.56 -1.23 -12.71
CA THR A 239 -33.01 -0.96 -14.08
C THR A 239 -31.82 -0.85 -15.05
N PRO A 240 -31.29 -1.96 -15.60
CA PRO A 240 -30.06 -1.98 -16.41
C PRO A 240 -30.17 -1.30 -17.79
N ALA A 241 -31.29 -0.62 -18.12
CA ALA A 241 -31.59 -0.11 -19.45
C ALA A 241 -31.90 1.41 -19.53
N LEU A 242 -31.43 2.22 -18.56
CA LEU A 242 -31.56 3.68 -18.61
C LEU A 242 -30.61 4.34 -19.62
#